data_AF-A0A2S6Z4J3-F1
#
_entry.id   AF-A0A2S6Z4J3-F1
#
_cell.length_a   1.000
_cell.length_b   1.000
_cell.length_c   1.000
_cell.angle_alpha   90.00
_cell.angle_beta   90.00
_cell.angle_gamma   90.00
#
_symmetry.space_group_name_H-M   'P 1'
#
loop_
_entity.id
_entity.type
_entity.pdbx_description
1 polymer ?
#
loop_
_entity_poly.entity_id
_entity_poly.type
_entity_poly.pdbx_seq_one_letter_code
_entity_poly.pdbx_strand_id
1 'polypeptide(L)'
;MNVYFKIKIVGCLFLVLLTGCNPMNAASEKYEKNGETTADGDPVYRKNQYPTEAYKLTMTIEDAPGPFEWISGTAFYQMTNHEQCTPIEPIAGVWSKSKEDGIPINFQKIDPTTYVATIYADGMVDADYYGKGVCNFELNGVGISLKATGKKEETRFQPALFKAQIYDSVPVKFYFWKGGYPRSQMDNYPDTGEYSVDKYAESNRGSLFKVTLKSEKVSK
;
A
#
# COMPACT_ATOMS: atom_id res chain seq x y z
N MET A 1 10.76 -73.06 -21.21
CA MET A 1 9.65 -73.88 -21.76
C MET A 1 8.63 -72.91 -22.34
N ASN A 2 8.60 -72.80 -23.67
CA ASN A 2 7.68 -71.93 -24.43
C ASN A 2 6.24 -72.42 -24.28
N VAL A 3 5.29 -71.54 -23.96
CA VAL A 3 3.92 -71.62 -24.50
C VAL A 3 3.40 -70.20 -24.74
N TYR A 4 3.06 -69.96 -26.00
CA TYR A 4 2.36 -68.80 -26.54
C TYR A 4 0.83 -68.99 -26.48
N PHE A 5 0.10 -67.90 -26.74
CA PHE A 5 -1.30 -67.82 -27.24
C PHE A 5 -2.45 -67.76 -26.21
N LYS A 6 -3.08 -66.60 -26.01
CA LYS A 6 -4.15 -66.03 -26.87
C LYS A 6 -4.63 -64.68 -26.36
N ILE A 7 -4.66 -63.72 -27.28
CA ILE A 7 -5.26 -62.40 -27.16
C ILE A 7 -6.79 -62.52 -27.26
N LYS A 8 -7.52 -61.85 -26.36
CA LYS A 8 -8.85 -61.29 -26.66
C LYS A 8 -8.88 -59.84 -26.17
N ILE A 9 -8.87 -58.94 -27.15
CA ILE A 9 -9.14 -57.51 -27.02
C ILE A 9 -10.62 -57.35 -26.68
N VAL A 10 -10.92 -56.72 -25.55
CA VAL A 10 -12.20 -56.07 -25.28
C VAL A 10 -11.86 -54.64 -24.96
N GLY A 11 -12.16 -53.75 -25.90
CA GLY A 11 -12.03 -52.31 -25.71
C GLY A 11 -13.09 -51.81 -24.75
N CYS A 12 -12.71 -50.91 -23.85
CA CYS A 12 -13.61 -49.93 -23.29
C CYS A 12 -12.80 -48.80 -22.61
N LEU A 13 -13.14 -47.56 -22.98
CA LEU A 13 -12.85 -46.29 -22.31
C LEU A 13 -11.37 -45.88 -22.11
N PHE A 14 -10.88 -45.07 -23.06
CA PHE A 14 -9.88 -44.04 -22.78
C PHE A 14 -10.50 -42.98 -21.86
N LEU A 15 -10.06 -42.93 -20.60
CA LEU A 15 -10.21 -41.76 -19.73
C LEU A 15 -8.87 -41.01 -19.74
N VAL A 16 -8.80 -39.99 -20.60
CA VAL A 16 -7.71 -39.01 -20.59
C VAL A 16 -7.95 -38.09 -19.39
N LEU A 17 -7.25 -38.33 -18.29
CA LEU A 17 -7.17 -37.37 -17.19
C LEU A 17 -6.19 -36.27 -17.60
N LEU A 18 -6.71 -35.20 -18.20
CA LEU A 18 -6.02 -33.92 -18.28
C LEU A 18 -5.97 -33.33 -16.86
N THR A 19 -4.90 -33.61 -16.12
CA THR A 19 -4.56 -32.83 -14.92
C THR A 19 -4.07 -31.46 -15.39
N GLY A 20 -5.00 -30.54 -15.56
CA GLY A 20 -4.70 -29.13 -15.81
C GLY A 20 -4.03 -28.52 -14.58
N CYS A 21 -2.79 -28.03 -14.75
CA CYS A 21 -2.19 -27.04 -13.87
C CYS A 21 -3.07 -25.78 -13.91
N ASN A 22 -3.69 -25.42 -12.80
CA ASN A 22 -4.16 -24.04 -12.60
C ASN A 22 -3.17 -23.31 -11.70
N PRO A 23 -2.56 -22.21 -12.16
CA PRO A 23 -1.83 -21.31 -11.28
C PRO A 23 -2.84 -20.61 -10.36
N MET A 24 -2.69 -20.81 -9.05
CA MET A 24 -3.29 -19.91 -8.06
C MET A 24 -2.58 -18.56 -8.17
N ASN A 25 -3.12 -17.66 -8.98
CA ASN A 25 -2.94 -16.22 -8.88
C ASN A 25 -4.12 -15.55 -9.59
N ALA A 26 -5.21 -15.43 -8.85
CA ALA A 26 -6.24 -14.45 -9.11
C ALA A 26 -6.72 -14.00 -7.73
N ALA A 27 -6.14 -12.91 -7.23
CA ALA A 27 -6.85 -12.10 -6.27
C ALA A 27 -8.18 -11.76 -6.94
N SER A 28 -9.27 -12.32 -6.43
CA SER A 28 -10.59 -11.96 -6.89
C SER A 28 -10.76 -10.47 -6.62
N GLU A 29 -10.80 -9.66 -7.67
CA GLU A 29 -11.39 -8.33 -7.63
C GLU A 29 -12.86 -8.55 -7.23
N LYS A 30 -13.12 -8.50 -5.92
CA LYS A 30 -14.49 -8.50 -5.42
C LYS A 30 -15.11 -7.19 -5.88
N TYR A 31 -16.09 -7.34 -6.76
CA TYR A 31 -16.98 -6.29 -7.20
C TYR A 31 -17.68 -5.67 -5.97
N GLU A 32 -17.24 -4.48 -5.53
CA GLU A 32 -17.89 -3.71 -4.46
C GLU A 32 -19.24 -3.20 -4.99
N LYS A 33 -20.29 -3.96 -4.70
CA LYS A 33 -21.67 -3.60 -5.01
C LYS A 33 -22.10 -2.45 -4.09
N ASN A 34 -22.86 -1.49 -4.61
CA ASN A 34 -23.48 -0.43 -3.79
C ASN A 34 -24.18 -1.04 -2.56
N GLY A 35 -23.79 -0.61 -1.35
CA GLY A 35 -24.38 -1.04 -0.08
C GLY A 35 -23.63 -2.14 0.66
N GLU A 36 -22.36 -2.40 0.37
CA GLU A 36 -21.52 -3.26 1.21
C GLU A 36 -21.23 -2.59 2.56
N THR A 37 -21.33 -3.36 3.65
CA THR A 37 -21.09 -2.88 5.01
C THR A 37 -20.01 -3.69 5.70
N THR A 38 -19.24 -3.04 6.58
CA THR A 38 -18.29 -3.68 7.48
C THR A 38 -18.99 -4.57 8.51
N ALA A 39 -18.22 -5.33 9.28
CA ALA A 39 -18.74 -6.15 10.38
C ALA A 39 -19.50 -5.32 11.43
N ASP A 40 -19.13 -4.04 11.59
CA ASP A 40 -19.76 -3.10 12.52
C ASP A 40 -21.00 -2.40 11.92
N GLY A 41 -21.38 -2.76 10.68
CA GLY A 41 -22.54 -2.21 9.98
C GLY A 41 -22.28 -0.88 9.28
N ASP A 42 -21.03 -0.40 9.24
CA ASP A 42 -20.66 0.83 8.55
C ASP A 42 -20.51 0.61 7.04
N PRO A 43 -20.87 1.60 6.21
CA PRO A 43 -20.68 1.50 4.77
C PRO A 43 -19.20 1.33 4.42
N VAL A 44 -18.89 0.46 3.47
CA VAL A 44 -17.56 0.38 2.88
C VAL A 44 -17.37 1.58 1.94
N TYR A 45 -16.30 2.35 2.14
CA TYR A 45 -15.99 3.49 1.28
C TYR A 45 -15.45 2.99 -0.07
N ARG A 46 -16.01 3.52 -1.15
CA ARG A 46 -15.80 2.95 -2.49
C ARG A 46 -14.55 3.53 -3.15
N LYS A 47 -13.80 2.67 -3.83
CA LYS A 47 -12.66 3.05 -4.66
C LYS A 47 -13.11 3.43 -6.08
N ASN A 48 -12.55 4.49 -6.63
CA ASN A 48 -12.81 4.91 -8.00
C ASN A 48 -12.21 3.88 -8.98
N GLN A 49 -13.04 3.32 -9.85
CA GLN A 49 -12.63 2.29 -10.82
C GLN A 49 -11.92 2.87 -12.04
N TYR A 50 -12.13 4.16 -12.32
CA TYR A 50 -11.55 4.85 -13.48
C TYR A 50 -10.96 6.20 -13.05
N PRO A 51 -9.97 6.20 -12.13
CA PRO A 51 -9.38 7.44 -11.66
C PRO A 51 -8.58 8.12 -12.77
N THR A 52 -8.57 9.44 -12.76
CA THR A 52 -8.05 10.28 -13.84
C THR A 52 -6.95 11.24 -13.40
N GLU A 53 -6.81 11.50 -12.10
CA GLU A 53 -5.84 12.42 -11.54
C GLU A 53 -4.58 11.68 -11.06
N ALA A 54 -3.84 11.11 -11.99
CA ALA A 54 -2.67 10.30 -11.71
C ALA A 54 -1.43 11.12 -11.27
N TYR A 55 -0.71 10.59 -10.29
CA TYR A 55 0.59 11.05 -9.84
C TYR A 55 1.59 9.89 -9.85
N LYS A 56 2.76 10.12 -10.43
CA LYS A 56 3.89 9.21 -10.34
C LYS A 56 4.67 9.52 -9.06
N LEU A 57 4.74 8.55 -8.16
CA LEU A 57 5.65 8.56 -7.04
C LEU A 57 6.99 7.96 -7.45
N THR A 58 8.08 8.62 -7.08
CA THR A 58 9.45 8.10 -7.18
C THR A 58 10.07 8.11 -5.79
N MET A 59 10.56 6.97 -5.36
CA MET A 59 11.31 6.79 -4.12
C MET A 59 12.75 6.37 -4.47
N THR A 60 13.72 7.14 -4.00
CA THR A 60 15.15 6.86 -4.18
C THR A 60 15.80 6.64 -2.82
N ILE A 61 16.52 5.54 -2.67
CA ILE A 61 17.20 5.14 -1.44
C ILE A 61 18.72 5.21 -1.68
N GLU A 62 19.40 6.07 -0.92
CA GLU A 62 20.84 6.33 -1.07
C GLU A 62 21.58 5.93 0.22
N ASP A 63 22.76 5.32 0.06
CA ASP A 63 23.68 4.93 1.14
C ASP A 63 23.11 3.97 2.20
N ALA A 64 22.07 3.20 1.84
CA ALA A 64 21.49 2.20 2.74
C ALA A 64 22.52 1.13 3.16
N PRO A 65 22.48 0.63 4.41
CA PRO A 65 23.40 -0.41 4.88
C PRO A 65 23.24 -1.77 4.15
N GLY A 66 22.08 -1.98 3.55
CA GLY A 66 21.71 -3.18 2.81
C GLY A 66 20.41 -2.98 2.03
N PRO A 67 19.92 -4.02 1.33
CA PRO A 67 18.72 -3.94 0.51
C PRO A 67 17.44 -3.81 1.33
N PHE A 68 16.39 -3.29 0.71
CA PHE A 68 15.02 -3.32 1.21
C PHE A 68 14.19 -4.25 0.32
N GLU A 69 13.98 -5.48 0.76
CA GLU A 69 13.22 -6.49 0.00
C GLU A 69 11.72 -6.48 0.33
N TRP A 70 11.31 -5.68 1.33
CA TRP A 70 9.91 -5.49 1.65
C TRP A 70 9.55 -4.01 1.70
N ILE A 71 8.54 -3.66 0.92
CA ILE A 71 7.99 -2.30 0.80
C ILE A 71 6.48 -2.41 0.86
N SER A 72 5.86 -1.67 1.77
CA SER A 72 4.42 -1.48 1.83
C SER A 72 4.12 0.00 1.74
N GLY A 73 3.20 0.39 0.86
CA GLY A 73 2.72 1.77 0.76
C GLY A 73 1.21 1.84 0.79
N THR A 74 0.68 2.95 1.29
CA THR A 74 -0.76 3.24 1.26
C THR A 74 -0.96 4.72 0.93
N ALA A 75 -1.86 4.99 -0.02
CA ALA A 75 -2.38 6.32 -0.27
C ALA A 75 -3.61 6.53 0.61
N PHE A 76 -3.59 7.55 1.46
CA PHE A 76 -4.63 7.84 2.44
C PHE A 76 -5.52 8.98 1.94
N TYR A 77 -6.83 8.78 2.06
CA TYR A 77 -7.85 9.74 1.63
C TYR A 77 -8.71 10.12 2.82
N GLN A 78 -8.91 11.42 3.01
CA GLN A 78 -9.66 11.95 4.14
C GLN A 78 -10.98 12.57 3.67
N MET A 79 -12.05 12.33 4.42
CA MET A 79 -13.32 13.04 4.28
C MET A 79 -13.17 14.49 4.77
N THR A 80 -13.35 15.46 3.88
CA THR A 80 -13.18 16.89 4.21
C THR A 80 -14.38 17.48 4.93
N ASN A 81 -15.57 16.89 4.74
CA ASN A 81 -16.83 17.30 5.35
C ASN A 81 -17.40 16.24 6.31
N HIS A 82 -16.52 15.50 6.99
CA HIS A 82 -16.88 14.35 7.84
C HIS A 82 -18.04 14.62 8.81
N GLU A 83 -18.00 15.72 9.57
CA GLU A 83 -19.03 16.04 10.55
C GLU A 83 -20.41 16.33 9.93
N GLN A 84 -20.45 16.73 8.65
CA GLN A 84 -21.66 17.08 7.92
C GLN A 84 -22.31 15.85 7.28
N CYS A 85 -21.50 14.91 6.80
CA CYS A 85 -21.96 13.76 6.02
C CYS A 85 -22.03 12.45 6.82
N THR A 86 -21.62 12.43 8.10
CA THR A 86 -21.65 11.23 8.95
C THR A 86 -22.54 11.42 10.20
N PRO A 87 -23.11 10.34 10.76
CA PRO A 87 -23.91 10.41 11.97
C PRO A 87 -23.05 10.66 13.21
N ILE A 88 -23.60 11.42 14.15
CA ILE A 88 -23.09 11.51 15.52
C ILE A 88 -23.53 10.27 16.30
N GLU A 89 -22.64 9.72 17.13
CA GLU A 89 -22.98 8.66 18.08
C GLU A 89 -23.87 9.27 19.18
N PRO A 90 -25.13 8.82 19.36
CA PRO A 90 -26.10 9.54 20.20
C PRO A 90 -25.76 9.57 21.69
N ILE A 91 -25.02 8.58 22.20
CA ILE A 91 -24.73 8.45 23.64
C ILE A 91 -23.47 9.24 23.98
N ALA A 92 -22.41 9.04 23.22
CA ALA A 92 -21.11 9.68 23.43
C ALA A 92 -21.04 11.10 22.87
N GLY A 93 -21.93 11.47 21.93
CA GLY A 93 -21.92 12.79 21.29
C GLY A 93 -20.67 13.04 20.44
N VAL A 94 -20.11 11.97 19.85
CA VAL A 94 -18.89 12.03 19.02
C VAL A 94 -19.15 11.49 17.62
N TRP A 95 -18.38 11.94 16.63
CA TRP A 95 -18.36 11.34 15.31
C TRP A 95 -17.42 10.13 15.30
N SER A 96 -17.97 8.94 15.55
CA SER A 96 -17.21 7.69 15.65
C SER A 96 -16.85 7.07 14.30
N LYS A 97 -17.41 7.57 13.20
CA LYS A 97 -17.15 7.04 11.86
C LYS A 97 -15.74 7.35 11.41
N SER A 98 -15.16 6.46 10.61
CA SER A 98 -13.81 6.69 10.10
C SER A 98 -13.82 7.88 9.15
N LYS A 99 -12.97 8.86 9.44
CA LYS A 99 -12.75 10.02 8.56
C LYS A 99 -11.77 9.74 7.43
N GLU A 100 -11.10 8.58 7.44
CA GLU A 100 -10.02 8.25 6.51
C GLU A 100 -10.16 6.81 5.99
N ASP A 101 -9.68 6.57 4.78
CA ASP A 101 -9.46 5.25 4.21
C ASP A 101 -8.17 5.19 3.39
N GLY A 102 -7.70 3.98 3.10
CA GLY A 102 -6.43 3.74 2.43
C GLY A 102 -6.55 2.84 1.19
N ILE A 103 -5.84 3.21 0.12
CA ILE A 103 -5.62 2.36 -1.04
C ILE A 103 -4.15 1.89 -1.02
N PRO A 104 -3.88 0.56 -0.96
CA PRO A 104 -2.52 0.05 -1.05
C PRO A 104 -1.81 0.46 -2.34
N ILE A 105 -0.52 0.79 -2.24
CA ILE A 105 0.32 1.23 -3.35
C ILE A 105 1.27 0.09 -3.73
N ASN A 106 1.31 -0.22 -5.03
CA ASN A 106 2.22 -1.19 -5.59
C ASN A 106 3.48 -0.49 -6.12
N PHE A 107 4.59 -0.57 -5.38
CA PHE A 107 5.89 -0.07 -5.83
C PHE A 107 6.58 -1.06 -6.77
N GLN A 108 7.07 -0.56 -7.89
CA GLN A 108 7.91 -1.29 -8.85
C GLN A 108 9.36 -0.84 -8.68
N LYS A 109 10.27 -1.80 -8.47
CA LYS A 109 11.70 -1.54 -8.44
C LYS A 109 12.20 -1.37 -9.88
N ILE A 110 12.79 -0.21 -10.18
CA ILE A 110 13.32 0.11 -11.52
C ILE A 110 14.82 -0.16 -11.58
N ASP A 111 15.52 0.07 -10.47
CA ASP A 111 16.95 -0.19 -10.32
C ASP A 111 17.27 -0.49 -8.83
N PRO A 112 18.54 -0.75 -8.44
CA PRO A 112 18.88 -1.09 -7.06
C PRO A 112 18.45 -0.06 -6.00
N THR A 113 18.33 1.22 -6.36
CA THR A 113 18.05 2.33 -5.43
C THR A 113 16.71 3.00 -5.68
N THR A 114 16.06 2.77 -6.83
CA THR A 114 14.88 3.51 -7.27
C THR A 114 13.64 2.63 -7.40
N TYR A 115 12.54 3.12 -6.84
CA TYR A 115 11.22 2.52 -6.89
C TYR A 115 10.21 3.54 -7.40
N VAL A 116 9.25 3.10 -8.21
CA VAL A 116 8.17 3.96 -8.72
C VAL A 116 6.81 3.36 -8.43
N ALA A 117 5.81 4.20 -8.26
CA ALA A 117 4.42 3.79 -8.16
C ALA A 117 3.51 4.85 -8.78
N THR A 118 2.26 4.48 -9.05
CA THR A 118 1.21 5.42 -9.44
C THR A 118 0.17 5.47 -8.34
N ILE A 119 -0.21 6.70 -7.95
CA ILE A 119 -1.35 6.98 -7.09
C ILE A 119 -2.30 7.91 -7.83
N TYR A 120 -3.51 8.08 -7.30
CA TYR A 120 -4.53 8.93 -7.90
C TYR A 120 -5.09 9.90 -6.86
N ALA A 121 -5.20 11.18 -7.18
CA ALA A 121 -5.84 12.14 -6.27
C ALA A 121 -7.35 11.88 -6.13
N ASP A 122 -7.99 11.38 -7.18
CA ASP A 122 -9.40 11.00 -7.27
C ASP A 122 -9.63 9.49 -7.05
N GLY A 123 -8.81 8.84 -6.20
CA GLY A 123 -8.85 7.40 -5.98
C GLY A 123 -10.05 6.88 -5.18
N MET A 124 -10.74 7.73 -4.42
CA MET A 124 -11.95 7.40 -3.66
C MET A 124 -13.18 8.08 -4.27
N VAL A 125 -14.35 7.46 -4.12
CA VAL A 125 -15.62 7.97 -4.68
C VAL A 125 -16.33 8.87 -3.67
N ASP A 126 -16.70 10.06 -4.10
CA ASP A 126 -17.62 10.92 -3.37
C ASP A 126 -19.05 10.36 -3.44
N ALA A 127 -19.68 10.12 -2.29
CA ALA A 127 -21.00 9.52 -2.23
C ALA A 127 -21.74 9.83 -0.93
N ASP A 128 -23.06 9.67 -0.94
CA ASP A 128 -23.85 9.66 0.29
C ASP A 128 -23.79 8.28 0.95
N TYR A 129 -22.81 8.09 1.83
CA TYR A 129 -22.57 6.82 2.52
C TYR A 129 -23.53 6.59 3.70
N TYR A 130 -24.06 7.66 4.29
CA TYR A 130 -24.80 7.60 5.55
C TYR A 130 -26.23 8.19 5.49
N GLY A 131 -26.71 8.54 4.29
CA GLY A 131 -28.01 9.19 4.08
C GLY A 131 -28.05 10.63 4.62
N LYS A 132 -26.90 11.31 4.66
CA LYS A 132 -26.73 12.67 5.22
C LYS A 132 -26.18 13.66 4.20
N GLY A 133 -26.14 13.29 2.93
CA GLY A 133 -25.48 14.03 1.88
C GLY A 133 -24.11 13.46 1.53
N VAL A 134 -23.52 13.99 0.46
CA VAL A 134 -22.27 13.47 -0.12
C VAL A 134 -21.09 13.70 0.83
N CYS A 135 -20.38 12.63 1.19
CA CYS A 135 -19.05 12.72 1.78
C CYS A 135 -18.02 12.92 0.67
N ASN A 136 -17.21 13.96 0.80
CA ASN A 136 -16.18 14.31 -0.17
C ASN A 136 -14.81 13.83 0.33
N PHE A 137 -14.13 13.02 -0.47
CA PHE A 137 -12.79 12.52 -0.20
C PHE A 137 -11.73 13.32 -0.92
N GLU A 138 -10.59 13.51 -0.26
CA GLU A 138 -9.40 14.06 -0.89
C GLU A 138 -8.17 13.24 -0.51
N LEU A 139 -7.23 13.11 -1.45
CA LEU A 139 -5.91 12.56 -1.16
C LEU A 139 -5.20 13.41 -0.10
N ASN A 140 -4.99 12.80 1.07
CA ASN A 140 -4.39 13.44 2.24
C ASN A 140 -2.87 13.19 2.30
N GLY A 141 -2.43 12.01 1.89
CA GLY A 141 -1.02 11.66 1.92
C GLY A 141 -0.71 10.24 1.50
N VAL A 142 0.57 9.90 1.57
CA VAL A 142 1.13 8.59 1.29
C VAL A 142 2.03 8.20 2.45
N GLY A 143 1.77 7.05 3.04
CA GLY A 143 2.68 6.44 4.02
C GLY A 143 3.38 5.24 3.40
N ILE A 144 4.68 5.13 3.63
CA ILE A 144 5.50 3.99 3.17
C ILE A 144 6.10 3.31 4.40
N SER A 145 6.34 2.01 4.32
CA SER A 145 7.11 1.25 5.29
C SER A 145 8.09 0.35 4.55
N LEU A 146 9.36 0.48 4.90
CA LEU A 146 10.47 -0.29 4.36
C LEU A 146 11.01 -1.23 5.44
N LYS A 147 11.31 -2.47 5.06
CA LYS A 147 12.00 -3.46 5.88
C LYS A 147 13.04 -4.21 5.05
N ALA A 148 14.09 -4.69 5.71
CA ALA A 148 15.17 -5.39 5.04
C ALA A 148 14.67 -6.68 4.37
N THR A 149 13.90 -7.49 5.10
CA THR A 149 13.34 -8.77 4.61
C THR A 149 11.84 -8.91 4.85
N GLY A 150 11.23 -8.03 5.64
CA GLY A 150 9.80 -8.07 5.97
C GLY A 150 9.49 -8.78 7.29
N LYS A 151 10.51 -9.22 8.03
CA LYS A 151 10.33 -9.85 9.35
C LYS A 151 9.69 -8.90 10.34
N LYS A 152 8.90 -9.44 11.28
CA LYS A 152 8.12 -8.64 12.22
C LYS A 152 9.02 -7.78 13.12
N GLU A 153 10.17 -8.32 13.51
CA GLU A 153 11.11 -7.74 14.47
C GLU A 153 11.94 -6.60 13.85
N GLU A 154 12.03 -6.52 12.52
CA GLU A 154 12.80 -5.50 11.81
C GLU A 154 12.22 -4.10 12.03
N THR A 155 13.12 -3.11 12.00
CA THR A 155 12.76 -1.70 12.02
C THR A 155 11.88 -1.39 10.81
N ARG A 156 10.80 -0.65 11.03
CA ARG A 156 9.97 -0.08 9.98
C ARG A 156 10.48 1.33 9.70
N PHE A 157 11.17 1.53 8.59
CA PHE A 157 11.51 2.87 8.14
C PHE A 157 10.33 3.45 7.37
N GLN A 158 9.80 4.60 7.82
CA GLN A 158 8.49 5.10 7.43
C GLN A 158 8.52 6.52 6.88
N PRO A 159 9.10 6.74 5.69
CA PRO A 159 8.96 8.02 5.01
C PRO A 159 7.52 8.23 4.53
N ALA A 160 7.11 9.48 4.40
CA ALA A 160 5.74 9.84 4.01
C ALA A 160 5.71 11.08 3.12
N LEU A 161 4.64 11.26 2.35
CA LEU A 161 4.31 12.53 1.68
C LEU A 161 2.93 12.98 2.13
N PHE A 162 2.79 14.25 2.50
CA PHE A 162 1.50 14.87 2.77
C PHE A 162 1.00 15.61 1.53
N LYS A 163 -0.31 15.90 1.52
CA LYS A 163 -1.03 16.59 0.45
C LYS A 163 -0.18 17.66 -0.26
N ALA A 164 0.26 18.69 0.47
CA ALA A 164 1.03 19.79 -0.13
C ALA A 164 2.26 19.30 -0.92
N GLN A 165 3.05 18.37 -0.38
CA GLN A 165 4.24 17.86 -1.05
C GLN A 165 3.92 17.03 -2.30
N ILE A 166 2.76 16.33 -2.30
CA ILE A 166 2.27 15.57 -3.46
C ILE A 166 1.86 16.52 -4.59
N TYR A 167 1.06 17.54 -4.28
CA TYR A 167 0.51 18.48 -5.26
C TYR A 167 1.56 19.47 -5.78
N ASP A 168 2.44 19.97 -4.92
CA ASP A 168 3.49 20.94 -5.28
C ASP A 168 4.70 20.27 -5.96
N SER A 169 4.72 18.93 -6.04
CA SER A 169 5.80 18.13 -6.63
C SER A 169 7.18 18.40 -6.02
N VAL A 170 7.21 18.80 -4.75
CA VAL A 170 8.43 19.11 -4.00
C VAL A 170 9.07 17.81 -3.51
N PRO A 171 10.34 17.51 -3.89
CA PRO A 171 11.03 16.36 -3.34
C PRO A 171 11.26 16.50 -1.83
N VAL A 172 10.92 15.47 -1.06
CA VAL A 172 11.12 15.41 0.39
C VAL A 172 12.21 14.41 0.72
N LYS A 173 13.16 14.81 1.56
CA LYS A 173 14.28 13.96 2.00
C LYS A 173 14.05 13.53 3.44
N PHE A 174 14.23 12.25 3.67
CA PHE A 174 14.22 11.62 4.99
C PHE A 174 15.59 11.01 5.22
N TYR A 175 16.21 11.37 6.34
CA TYR A 175 17.45 10.79 6.81
C TYR A 175 17.14 9.77 7.90
N PHE A 176 17.85 8.65 7.87
CA PHE A 176 17.68 7.54 8.81
C PHE A 176 19.03 7.08 9.32
N TRP A 177 19.12 6.70 10.60
CA TRP A 177 20.35 6.21 11.18
C TRP A 177 20.62 4.75 10.77
N LYS A 178 21.81 4.49 10.22
CA LYS A 178 22.20 3.14 9.75
C LYS A 178 22.21 2.09 10.85
N GLY A 179 22.46 2.49 12.10
CA GLY A 179 22.47 1.58 13.25
C GLY A 179 21.11 0.99 13.60
N GLY A 180 20.01 1.52 13.05
CA GLY A 180 18.67 0.93 13.18
C GLY A 180 18.38 -0.15 12.14
N TYR A 181 19.27 -0.39 11.17
CA TYR A 181 19.10 -1.39 10.12
C TYR A 181 19.86 -2.69 10.45
N PRO A 182 19.29 -3.88 10.17
CA PRO A 182 17.90 -4.10 9.78
C PRO A 182 16.93 -4.02 10.97
N ARG A 183 17.46 -3.97 12.20
CA ARG A 183 16.69 -4.03 13.45
C ARG A 183 17.31 -3.14 14.53
N SER A 184 16.51 -2.26 15.09
CA SER A 184 16.78 -1.51 16.32
C SER A 184 16.58 -2.39 17.55
N GLN A 185 16.91 -1.88 18.74
CA GLN A 185 16.78 -2.62 20.00
C GLN A 185 15.33 -3.01 20.34
N MET A 186 14.35 -2.28 19.80
CA MET A 186 12.92 -2.56 19.95
C MET A 186 12.39 -3.25 18.69
N ASP A 187 11.64 -4.34 18.89
CA ASP A 187 10.98 -5.04 17.78
C ASP A 187 9.97 -4.15 17.10
N ASN A 188 9.94 -4.23 15.75
CA ASN A 188 8.98 -3.50 14.93
C ASN A 188 9.03 -1.98 15.15
N TYR A 189 10.21 -1.45 15.54
CA TYR A 189 10.43 -0.04 15.85
C TYR A 189 9.96 0.84 14.68
N PRO A 190 9.03 1.79 14.91
CA PRO A 190 8.65 2.79 13.90
C PRO A 190 9.71 3.89 13.83
N ASP A 191 10.52 3.89 12.78
CA ASP A 191 11.45 4.98 12.50
C ASP A 191 10.87 5.85 11.39
N THR A 192 10.46 7.08 11.69
CA THR A 192 9.97 8.04 10.69
C THR A 192 11.08 8.83 10.00
N GLY A 193 12.33 8.67 10.48
CA GLY A 193 13.46 9.47 10.04
C GLY A 193 13.32 10.94 10.42
N GLU A 194 14.26 11.74 9.94
CA GLU A 194 14.33 13.18 10.16
C GLU A 194 14.53 13.93 8.84
N TYR A 195 14.02 15.16 8.76
CA TYR A 195 14.15 16.00 7.54
C TYR A 195 15.54 16.61 7.35
N SER A 196 16.39 16.58 8.38
CA SER A 196 17.75 17.12 8.34
C SER A 196 18.71 16.26 9.15
N VAL A 197 19.94 16.16 8.67
CA VAL A 197 21.05 15.48 9.35
C VAL A 197 21.32 16.07 10.74
N ASP A 198 21.04 17.35 10.94
CA ASP A 198 21.32 18.05 12.20
C ASP A 198 20.45 17.60 13.37
N LYS A 199 19.34 16.91 13.07
CA LYS A 199 18.46 16.29 14.07
C LYS A 199 19.07 15.06 14.73
N TYR A 200 20.09 14.47 14.10
CA TYR A 200 20.87 13.40 14.70
C TYR A 200 22.02 13.95 15.54
N ALA A 201 22.35 13.23 16.62
CA ALA A 201 23.55 13.47 17.41
C ALA A 201 24.78 13.52 16.49
N GLU A 202 25.73 14.41 16.77
CA GLU A 202 26.88 14.70 15.90
C GLU A 202 27.65 13.43 15.49
N SER A 203 27.89 12.53 16.44
CA SER A 203 28.54 11.23 16.22
C SER A 203 27.81 10.31 15.22
N ASN A 204 26.49 10.49 15.06
CA ASN A 204 25.65 9.68 14.19
C ASN A 204 25.47 10.30 12.79
N ARG A 205 25.80 11.58 12.58
CA ARG A 205 25.54 12.29 11.31
C ARG A 205 26.30 11.70 10.13
N GLY A 206 27.47 11.09 10.37
CA GLY A 206 28.24 10.37 9.36
C GLY A 206 27.72 8.95 9.05
N SER A 207 26.73 8.46 9.79
CA SER A 207 26.18 7.11 9.69
C SER A 207 24.68 7.15 9.37
N LEU A 208 24.33 7.92 8.34
CA LEU A 208 22.96 8.07 7.87
C LEU A 208 22.80 7.50 6.46
N PHE A 209 21.62 6.95 6.17
CA PHE A 209 21.15 6.73 4.80
C PHE A 209 19.96 7.65 4.53
N LYS A 210 19.63 7.85 3.26
CA LYS A 210 18.64 8.86 2.85
C LYS A 210 17.59 8.21 1.96
N VAL A 211 16.34 8.54 2.20
CA VAL A 211 15.23 8.25 1.29
C VAL A 211 14.67 9.56 0.76
N THR A 212 14.64 9.72 -0.55
CA THR A 212 14.00 10.86 -1.21
C THR A 212 12.69 10.40 -1.83
N LEU A 213 11.60 11.09 -1.50
CA LEU A 213 10.29 10.90 -2.12
C LEU A 213 9.97 12.09 -3.00
N LYS A 214 9.49 11.83 -4.22
CA LYS A 214 9.00 12.85 -5.16
C LYS A 214 7.68 12.38 -5.76
N SER A 215 6.74 13.31 -5.89
CA SER A 215 5.51 13.13 -6.64
C SER A 215 5.55 14.01 -7.90
N GLU A 216 5.02 13.51 -9.01
CA GLU A 216 4.88 14.27 -10.25
C GLU A 216 3.50 13.98 -10.86
N LYS A 217 2.74 15.03 -11.19
CA LYS A 217 1.46 14.85 -11.90
C LYS A 217 1.73 14.24 -13.28
N VAL A 218 0.98 13.20 -13.63
CA VAL A 218 1.06 12.58 -14.96
C VAL A 218 0.17 13.38 -15.91
N SER A 219 0.79 14.12 -16.83
CA SER A 219 0.07 14.82 -17.90
C SER A 219 -0.52 13.81 -18.89
N LYS A 220 -1.74 14.07 -19.37
CA LYS A 220 -2.36 13.36 -20.50
C LYS A 220 -1.71 13.77 -21.82
#